data_AF-A0A6N6KRA1-F1
#
_entry.id   AF-A0A6N6KRA1-F1
#
_cell.length_a   1.000
_cell.length_b   1.000
_cell.length_c   1.000
_cell.angle_alpha   90.00
_cell.angle_beta   90.00
_cell.angle_gamma   90.00
#
_symmetry.space_group_name_H-M   'P 1'
#
loop_
_entity.id
_entity.type
_entity.pdbx_description
1 polymer ?
#
loop_
_entity_poly.entity_id
_entity_poly.type
_entity_poly.pdbx_seq_one_letter_code
_entity_poly.pdbx_strand_id
1 'polypeptide(L)'
;MYNSSASFKDSKKHYEILDGLRGVAAIIVVMFHLLETFTHGNNHIQIINHGYLAVDFFFVLSGFVIGYAYDDRWGKMNLKDFFKRRLIRLHPMIIIGMVIGALTFYFQDSIFFPGIHEV
;
A
#
# COMPACT_ATOMS: atom_id res chain seq x y z
N MET A 1 -34.36 13.41 17.31
CA MET A 1 -32.99 13.75 16.90
C MET A 1 -32.18 12.46 16.91
N TYR A 2 -31.86 11.90 15.74
CA TYR A 2 -31.36 10.52 15.59
C TYR A 2 -29.98 10.35 16.25
N ASN A 3 -29.92 9.51 17.28
CA ASN A 3 -28.70 9.12 17.95
C ASN A 3 -28.33 7.72 17.41
N SER A 4 -27.39 7.66 16.46
CA SER A 4 -26.89 6.40 15.89
C SER A 4 -25.39 6.28 16.09
N SER A 5 -24.96 6.30 17.34
CA SER A 5 -23.66 5.75 17.75
C SER A 5 -23.77 4.21 17.82
N ALA A 6 -23.93 3.58 16.66
CA ALA A 6 -23.83 2.13 16.54
C ALA A 6 -22.35 1.75 16.70
N SER A 7 -21.92 1.56 17.94
CA SER A 7 -20.65 0.92 18.28
C SER A 7 -20.76 -0.56 17.93
N PHE A 8 -20.53 -0.88 16.65
CA PHE A 8 -20.44 -2.26 16.20
C PHE A 8 -19.22 -2.91 16.86
N LYS A 9 -19.45 -3.87 17.76
CA LYS A 9 -18.38 -4.72 18.32
C LYS A 9 -17.64 -5.41 17.17
N ASP A 10 -16.35 -5.14 17.06
CA ASP A 10 -15.45 -5.84 16.16
C ASP A 10 -15.13 -7.20 16.77
N SER A 11 -15.93 -8.22 16.43
CA SER A 11 -15.80 -9.57 16.99
C SER A 11 -15.28 -10.58 15.97
N LYS A 12 -14.95 -10.16 14.73
CA LYS A 12 -14.36 -11.07 13.75
C LYS A 12 -12.88 -11.25 14.04
N LYS A 13 -12.41 -12.48 13.97
CA LYS A 13 -11.01 -12.83 14.21
C LYS A 13 -10.15 -12.14 13.15
N HIS A 14 -9.24 -11.28 13.58
CA HIS A 14 -8.24 -10.70 12.70
C HIS A 14 -7.21 -11.77 12.33
N TYR A 15 -6.91 -11.89 11.04
CA TYR A 15 -5.95 -12.87 10.55
C TYR A 15 -4.56 -12.26 10.45
N GLU A 16 -3.81 -12.29 11.55
CA GLU A 16 -2.44 -11.75 11.62
C GLU A 16 -1.50 -12.34 10.56
N ILE A 17 -1.72 -13.60 10.18
CA ILE A 17 -0.95 -14.27 9.11
C ILE A 17 -1.16 -13.58 7.76
N LEU A 18 -2.38 -13.13 7.45
CA LEU A 18 -2.68 -12.43 6.20
C LEU A 18 -2.09 -11.01 6.19
N ASP A 19 -1.98 -10.39 7.36
CA ASP A 19 -1.30 -9.10 7.53
C ASP A 19 0.22 -9.27 7.34
N GLY A 20 0.81 -10.30 7.94
CA GLY A 20 2.22 -10.64 7.74
C GLY A 20 2.57 -10.97 6.28
N LEU A 21 1.73 -11.76 5.61
CA LEU A 21 1.91 -12.14 4.21
C LEU A 21 1.80 -10.94 3.26
N ARG A 22 0.90 -9.98 3.56
CA ARG A 22 0.85 -8.69 2.87
C ARG A 22 2.10 -7.85 3.11
N GLY A 23 2.65 -7.89 4.33
CA GLY A 23 3.93 -7.25 4.65
C GLY A 23 5.10 -7.81 3.84
N VAL A 24 5.20 -9.14 3.74
CA VAL A 24 6.21 -9.81 2.90
C VAL A 24 6.07 -9.41 1.44
N ALA A 25 4.85 -9.41 0.90
CA ALA A 25 4.59 -8.98 -0.47
C ALA A 25 5.02 -7.52 -0.69
N ALA A 26 4.72 -6.62 0.25
CA ALA A 26 5.13 -5.21 0.18
C ALA A 26 6.65 -5.04 0.17
N ILE A 27 7.39 -5.81 0.99
CA ILE A 27 8.87 -5.79 1.00
C ILE A 27 9.42 -6.23 -0.36
N ILE A 28 8.86 -7.29 -0.96
CA ILE A 28 9.29 -7.76 -2.30
C ILE A 28 9.08 -6.67 -3.34
N VAL A 29 7.95 -5.94 -3.29
CA VAL A 29 7.67 -4.82 -4.21
C VAL A 29 8.67 -3.67 -4.04
N VAL A 30 9.05 -3.34 -2.80
CA VAL A 30 10.08 -2.32 -2.54
C VAL A 30 11.44 -2.77 -3.07
N MET A 31 11.84 -4.02 -2.80
CA MET A 31 13.09 -4.58 -3.31
C MET A 31 13.13 -4.61 -4.84
N PHE A 32 12.00 -4.93 -5.49
CA PHE A 32 11.88 -4.90 -6.95
C PHE A 32 12.25 -3.53 -7.53
N HIS A 33 11.61 -2.45 -7.05
CA HIS A 33 11.83 -1.09 -7.55
C HIS A 33 13.24 -0.55 -7.20
N LEU A 34 13.77 -0.92 -6.03
CA LEU A 34 15.14 -0.55 -5.66
C LEU A 34 16.16 -1.20 -6.61
N LEU A 35 16.00 -2.49 -6.91
CA LEU A 35 16.91 -3.22 -7.81
C LEU A 35 16.76 -2.80 -9.28
N GLU A 36 15.56 -2.43 -9.72
CA GLU A 36 15.30 -1.90 -11.07
C GLU A 36 16.12 -0.63 -11.36
N THR A 37 16.29 0.22 -10.34
CA THR A 37 17.09 1.45 -10.45
C THR A 37 18.57 1.13 -10.76
N PHE A 38 19.13 0.07 -10.16
CA PHE A 38 20.51 -0.34 -10.40
C PHE A 38 20.73 -1.03 -11.75
N THR A 39 19.69 -1.64 -12.32
CA THR A 39 19.77 -2.33 -13.62
C THR A 39 19.43 -1.44 -14.81
N HIS A 40 19.21 -0.13 -14.60
CA HIS A 40 18.89 0.85 -15.64
C HIS A 40 17.71 0.40 -16.54
N GLY A 41 16.72 -0.30 -15.96
CA GLY A 41 15.56 -0.83 -16.69
C GLY A 41 15.85 -2.05 -17.56
N ASN A 42 17.04 -2.65 -17.49
CA ASN A 42 17.32 -3.92 -18.15
C ASN A 42 16.79 -5.10 -17.32
N ASN A 43 15.61 -5.56 -17.71
CA ASN A 43 14.91 -6.68 -17.08
C ASN A 43 15.76 -7.98 -17.06
N HIS A 44 16.66 -8.20 -18.03
CA HIS A 44 17.45 -9.42 -18.10
C HIS A 44 18.55 -9.53 -17.03
N ILE A 45 18.94 -8.40 -16.44
CA ILE A 45 19.99 -8.32 -15.40
C ILE A 45 19.34 -8.21 -14.01
N GLN A 46 18.04 -7.98 -13.94
CA GLN A 46 17.31 -7.80 -12.70
C GLN A 46 17.07 -9.14 -11.98
N ILE A 47 17.64 -9.25 -10.77
CA ILE A 47 17.55 -10.45 -9.91
C ILE A 47 16.08 -10.81 -9.60
N ILE A 48 15.23 -9.80 -9.43
CA ILE A 48 13.79 -9.97 -9.20
C ILE A 48 13.05 -9.47 -10.45
N ASN A 49 13.12 -10.18 -11.57
CA ASN A 49 12.41 -9.74 -12.79
C ASN A 49 10.87 -9.82 -12.63
N HIS A 50 10.37 -10.79 -11.86
CA HIS A 50 8.92 -11.04 -11.71
C HIS A 50 8.32 -10.38 -10.46
N GLY A 51 8.91 -9.30 -9.95
CA GLY A 51 8.44 -8.63 -8.73
C GLY A 51 7.02 -8.08 -8.83
N TYR A 52 6.51 -7.84 -10.05
CA TYR A 52 5.12 -7.44 -10.29
C TYR A 52 4.10 -8.46 -9.76
N LEU A 53 4.42 -9.76 -9.72
CA LEU A 53 3.52 -10.79 -9.17
C LEU A 53 3.26 -10.61 -7.67
N ALA A 54 4.19 -9.99 -6.94
CA ALA A 54 3.99 -9.67 -5.52
C ALA A 54 2.90 -8.61 -5.33
N VAL A 55 2.72 -7.70 -6.29
CA VAL A 55 1.63 -6.70 -6.28
C VAL A 55 0.28 -7.38 -6.44
N ASP A 56 0.16 -8.29 -7.42
CA ASP A 56 -1.07 -9.06 -7.65
C ASP A 56 -1.45 -9.85 -6.40
N PHE A 57 -0.48 -10.54 -5.81
CA PHE A 57 -0.67 -11.28 -4.57
C PHE A 57 -1.12 -10.40 -3.40
N PHE A 58 -0.50 -9.23 -3.23
CA PHE A 58 -0.90 -8.25 -2.21
C PHE A 58 -2.35 -7.80 -2.38
N PHE A 59 -2.77 -7.54 -3.61
CA PHE A 59 -4.14 -7.11 -3.91
C PHE A 59 -5.17 -8.21 -3.71
N VAL A 60 -4.87 -9.45 -4.09
CA VAL A 60 -5.76 -10.60 -3.84
C VAL A 60 -5.98 -10.81 -2.34
N LEU A 61 -4.92 -10.80 -1.53
CA LEU A 61 -5.02 -10.91 -0.07
C LEU A 61 -5.81 -9.75 0.55
N SER A 62 -5.55 -8.52 0.07
CA SER A 62 -6.27 -7.34 0.53
C SER A 62 -7.76 -7.41 0.18
N GLY A 63 -8.10 -7.89 -1.01
CA GLY A 63 -9.49 -8.12 -1.43
C GLY A 63 -10.19 -9.12 -0.54
N PHE A 64 -9.55 -10.25 -0.23
CA PHE A 64 -10.08 -11.26 0.68
C PHE A 64 -10.32 -10.70 2.09
N VAL A 65 -9.34 -9.99 2.68
CA VAL A 65 -9.48 -9.41 4.02
C VAL A 65 -10.61 -8.39 4.08
N ILE A 66 -10.76 -7.56 3.04
CA ILE A 66 -11.86 -6.60 2.95
C ILE A 66 -13.19 -7.34 2.82
N GLY A 67 -13.31 -8.35 1.96
CA GLY A 67 -14.51 -9.15 1.85
C GLY A 67 -14.91 -9.76 3.20
N TYR A 68 -13.98 -10.43 3.87
CA TYR A 68 -14.21 -11.05 5.18
C TYR A 68 -14.63 -10.06 6.27
N ALA A 69 -13.99 -8.90 6.33
CA ALA A 69 -14.27 -7.87 7.32
C ALA A 69 -15.65 -7.19 7.14
N TYR A 70 -16.15 -7.13 5.90
CA TYR A 70 -17.40 -6.45 5.56
C TYR A 70 -18.56 -7.39 5.22
N ASP A 71 -18.34 -8.70 5.22
CA ASP A 71 -19.33 -9.74 4.92
C ASP A 71 -20.66 -9.55 5.69
N ASP A 72 -20.60 -9.41 7.01
CA ASP A 72 -21.81 -9.24 7.85
C ASP A 72 -22.48 -7.85 7.69
N ARG A 73 -21.78 -6.90 7.08
CA ARG A 73 -22.13 -5.47 7.03
C ARG A 73 -22.54 -5.02 5.62
N TRP A 74 -22.39 -5.88 4.62
CA TRP A 74 -22.62 -5.55 3.20
C TRP A 74 -24.03 -5.01 2.94
N GLY A 75 -25.06 -5.58 3.58
CA GLY A 75 -26.44 -5.12 3.46
C GLY A 75 -26.87 -4.00 4.43
N LYS A 76 -26.02 -3.61 5.39
CA LYS A 76 -26.35 -2.67 6.47
C LYS A 76 -25.54 -1.38 6.44
N MET A 77 -24.49 -1.31 5.62
CA MET A 77 -23.57 -0.19 5.56
C MET A 77 -23.71 0.59 4.27
N ASN A 78 -23.72 1.92 4.37
CA ASN A 78 -23.75 2.79 3.20
C ASN A 78 -22.38 2.77 2.49
N LEU A 79 -22.37 2.72 1.16
CA LEU A 79 -21.14 2.77 0.35
C LEU A 79 -20.29 4.01 0.69
N LYS A 80 -20.94 5.15 1.01
CA LYS A 80 -20.23 6.37 1.44
C LYS A 80 -19.39 6.15 2.71
N ASP A 81 -19.89 5.37 3.66
CA ASP A 81 -19.18 5.09 4.91
C ASP A 81 -18.00 4.13 4.69
N PHE A 82 -18.13 3.19 3.74
CA PHE A 82 -17.02 2.34 3.30
C PHE A 82 -15.87 3.16 2.72
N PHE A 83 -16.18 4.01 1.73
CA PHE A 83 -15.18 4.85 1.07
C PHE A 83 -14.55 5.85 2.04
N LYS A 84 -15.34 6.47 2.93
CA LYS A 84 -14.83 7.38 3.96
C LYS A 84 -13.81 6.70 4.87
N ARG A 85 -14.12 5.50 5.39
CA ARG A 85 -13.19 4.73 6.23
C ARG A 85 -11.91 4.36 5.48
N ARG A 86 -12.03 3.98 4.21
CA ARG A 86 -10.88 3.62 3.37
C ARG A 86 -10.00 4.83 3.08
N LEU A 87 -10.58 5.99 2.76
CA LEU A 87 -9.86 7.23 2.52
C LEU A 87 -9.10 7.69 3.75
N ILE A 88 -9.74 7.75 4.92
CA ILE A 88 -9.10 8.19 6.17
C ILE A 88 -7.91 7.29 6.54
N ARG A 89 -7.96 5.99 6.20
CA ARG A 89 -6.86 5.06 6.46
C ARG A 89 -5.72 5.15 5.44
N LEU A 90 -6.02 5.34 4.15
CA LEU A 90 -5.01 5.33 3.08
C LEU A 90 -4.34 6.68 2.86
N HIS A 91 -5.08 7.79 2.93
CA HIS A 91 -4.54 9.13 2.63
C HIS A 91 -3.37 9.55 3.53
N PRO A 92 -3.38 9.31 4.85
CA PRO A 92 -2.25 9.70 5.70
C PRO A 92 -0.94 9.08 5.23
N MET A 93 -0.95 7.79 4.90
CA MET A 93 0.24 7.10 4.39
C MET A 93 0.67 7.62 3.02
N ILE A 94 -0.27 7.95 2.14
CA ILE A 94 0.03 8.53 0.82
C ILE A 94 0.71 9.90 0.97
N ILE A 95 0.17 10.77 1.84
CA ILE A 95 0.73 12.10 2.07
C ILE A 95 2.14 11.98 2.64
N ILE A 96 2.36 11.12 3.63
CA ILE A 96 3.70 10.88 4.21
C ILE A 96 4.66 10.39 3.12
N GLY A 97 4.25 9.41 2.31
CA GLY A 97 5.08 8.90 1.21
C GLY A 97 5.40 9.97 0.17
N MET A 98 4.43 10.81 -0.20
CA MET A 98 4.64 11.93 -1.12
C MET A 98 5.59 12.98 -0.55
N VAL A 99 5.46 13.32 0.74
CA VAL A 99 6.35 14.28 1.40
C VAL A 99 7.77 13.74 1.47
N ILE A 100 7.95 12.49 1.92
CA ILE A 100 9.26 11.84 1.95
C ILE A 100 9.85 11.79 0.53
N GLY A 101 9.07 11.36 -0.46
CA GLY A 101 9.51 11.29 -1.86
C GLY A 101 9.89 12.66 -2.44
N ALA A 102 9.14 13.71 -2.13
CA ALA A 102 9.44 15.07 -2.55
C ALA A 102 10.71 15.62 -1.87
N LEU A 103 10.88 15.35 -0.57
CA LEU A 103 12.09 15.70 0.16
C LEU A 103 13.30 14.97 -0.40
N THR A 104 13.23 13.65 -0.59
CA THR A 104 14.33 12.89 -1.19
C THR A 104 14.63 13.41 -2.58
N PHE A 105 13.62 13.62 -3.43
CA PHE A 105 13.82 14.13 -4.79
C PHE A 105 14.53 15.50 -4.82
N TYR A 106 14.19 16.42 -3.91
CA TYR A 106 14.78 17.76 -3.88
C TYR A 106 16.17 17.81 -3.22
N PHE A 107 16.45 16.91 -2.27
CA PHE A 107 17.72 16.87 -1.50
C PHE A 107 18.69 15.77 -1.97
N GLN A 108 18.41 15.06 -3.06
CA GLN A 108 19.19 13.89 -3.52
C GLN A 108 20.48 14.24 -4.29
N ASP A 109 20.87 15.52 -4.31
CA ASP A 109 22.16 15.98 -4.85
C ASP A 109 23.31 15.10 -4.34
N SER A 110 23.81 14.22 -5.21
CA SER A 110 24.85 13.26 -4.88
C SER A 110 25.60 12.83 -6.14
N ILE A 111 26.79 12.26 -5.95
CA ILE A 111 27.66 11.79 -7.04
C ILE A 111 26.95 10.77 -7.96
N PHE A 112 25.95 10.03 -7.44
CA PHE A 112 25.18 9.03 -8.18
C PHE A 112 23.88 9.56 -8.79
N PHE A 113 23.39 10.72 -8.32
CA PHE A 113 22.14 11.33 -8.76
C PHE A 113 22.38 12.85 -8.92
N PRO A 114 22.72 13.32 -10.14
CA PRO A 114 23.01 14.72 -10.37
C PRO A 114 21.77 15.57 -10.09
N GLY A 115 22.01 16.77 -9.56
CA GLY A 115 20.97 17.66 -9.08
C GLY A 115 20.07 18.18 -10.19
N ILE A 116 18.86 18.56 -9.81
CA ILE A 116 17.86 19.14 -10.74
C ILE A 116 18.34 20.46 -11.36
N HIS A 117 19.37 21.09 -10.77
CA HIS A 117 20.01 22.29 -11.31
C HIS A 117 21.01 22.01 -12.44
N GLU A 118 21.36 20.74 -12.71
CA GLU A 118 22.27 20.33 -13.79
C GLU A 118 21.55 19.83 -15.06
N VAL A 119 20.20 19.78 -15.06
CA VAL A 119 19.37 19.38 -16.22
C VAL A 119 18.66 20.55 -16.89
#